data_AF-A0A1K1QJF0-F1
#
_entry.id   AF-A0A1K1QJF0-F1
#
_cell.length_a   1.000
_cell.length_b   1.000
_cell.length_c   1.000
_cell.angle_alpha   90.00
_cell.angle_beta   90.00
_cell.angle_gamma   90.00
#
_symmetry.space_group_name_H-M   'P 1'
#
loop_
_entity.id
_entity.type
_entity.pdbx_description
1 polymer ?
#
loop_
_entity_poly.entity_id
_entity_poly.type
_entity_poly.pdbx_seq_one_letter_code
_entity_poly.pdbx_strand_id
1 'polypeptide(L)'
;MAKYTKEAARSIIFAGAAKYKEKLSGRQFMLIYKDNASKNIKSVVVAFKPTNFKHLTGVVTELSAARFFRICLDKRLSTKQFNFDKYGNIQRKLDVLLLMPNVFYGRCWLGESINNDIYINADYYVGDTHCVLSVGIRITEAGDVPVTLKKQSISEVVKKESKVFAIASKPLDSNDATWELTYCEKDFNPASYLQG
;
A
#
# COMPACT_ATOMS: atom_id res chain seq x y z
N MET A 1 20.60 -17.73 2.04
CA MET A 1 19.63 -18.58 1.30
C MET A 1 18.31 -17.82 1.16
N ALA A 2 17.56 -18.04 0.08
CA ALA A 2 16.23 -17.44 -0.07
C ALA A 2 15.25 -18.02 0.96
N LYS A 3 14.57 -17.17 1.74
CA LYS A 3 13.63 -17.61 2.80
C LYS A 3 12.45 -18.41 2.24
N TYR A 4 11.91 -17.96 1.10
CA TYR A 4 10.81 -18.60 0.40
C TYR A 4 11.28 -19.21 -0.92
N THR A 5 10.84 -20.45 -1.18
CA THR A 5 10.90 -21.08 -2.51
C THR A 5 9.91 -20.41 -3.47
N LYS A 6 10.01 -20.67 -4.77
CA LYS A 6 9.05 -20.13 -5.76
C LYS A 6 7.63 -20.62 -5.48
N GLU A 7 7.48 -21.85 -5.00
CA GLU A 7 6.21 -22.48 -4.67
C GLU A 7 5.57 -21.82 -3.45
N ALA A 8 6.37 -21.57 -2.40
CA ALA A 8 5.92 -20.85 -1.22
C ALA A 8 5.57 -19.40 -1.55
N ALA A 9 6.43 -18.71 -2.31
CA ALA A 9 6.20 -17.35 -2.78
C ALA A 9 4.90 -17.24 -3.60
N ARG A 10 4.67 -18.17 -4.53
CA ARG A 10 3.43 -18.22 -5.31
C ARG A 10 2.19 -18.34 -4.41
N SER A 11 2.24 -19.20 -3.39
CA SER A 11 1.13 -19.39 -2.46
C SER A 11 0.82 -18.11 -1.68
N ILE A 12 1.86 -17.41 -1.21
CA ILE A 12 1.72 -16.10 -0.54
C ILE A 12 1.17 -15.05 -1.52
N ILE A 13 1.64 -15.03 -2.77
CA ILE A 13 1.15 -14.11 -3.81
C ILE A 13 -0.34 -14.33 -4.09
N PHE A 14 -0.81 -15.59 -4.17
CA PHE A 14 -2.23 -15.88 -4.35
C PHE A 14 -3.08 -15.39 -3.17
N ALA A 15 -2.65 -15.68 -1.94
CA ALA A 15 -3.34 -15.18 -0.74
C ALA A 15 -3.32 -13.65 -0.69
N GLY A 16 -2.19 -13.03 -1.05
CA GLY A 16 -2.02 -11.58 -1.13
C GLY A 16 -2.93 -10.96 -2.20
N ALA A 17 -3.08 -11.59 -3.36
CA ALA A 17 -3.95 -11.11 -4.42
C ALA A 17 -5.42 -11.14 -4.00
N ALA A 18 -5.85 -12.22 -3.32
CA ALA A 18 -7.20 -12.33 -2.78
C ALA A 18 -7.49 -11.23 -1.74
N LYS A 19 -6.60 -11.04 -0.76
CA LYS A 19 -6.74 -9.96 0.24
C LYS A 19 -6.70 -8.57 -0.39
N TYR A 20 -5.81 -8.36 -1.36
CA TYR A 20 -5.71 -7.11 -2.09
C TYR A 20 -7.01 -6.81 -2.84
N LYS A 21 -7.59 -7.81 -3.51
CA LYS A 21 -8.88 -7.66 -4.21
C LYS A 21 -10.02 -7.33 -3.26
N GLU A 22 -10.08 -8.01 -2.13
CA GLU A 22 -11.15 -7.84 -1.14
C GLU A 22 -11.11 -6.46 -0.47
N LYS A 23 -9.92 -6.03 -0.04
CA LYS A 23 -9.78 -4.87 0.85
C LYS A 23 -9.32 -3.59 0.17
N LEU A 24 -8.61 -3.65 -0.96
CA LEU A 24 -7.91 -2.46 -1.50
C LEU A 24 -8.25 -2.18 -2.96
N SER A 25 -8.19 -3.20 -3.82
CA SER A 25 -8.32 -3.04 -5.27
C SER A 25 -9.68 -2.47 -5.67
N GLY A 26 -9.68 -1.43 -6.49
CA GLY A 26 -10.90 -0.76 -6.91
C GLY A 26 -11.39 0.31 -5.93
N ARG A 27 -10.59 0.64 -4.90
CA ARG A 27 -10.93 1.64 -3.89
C ARG A 27 -9.88 2.75 -3.84
N GLN A 28 -10.30 3.89 -3.35
CA GLN A 28 -9.43 4.98 -2.92
C GLN A 28 -9.58 5.19 -1.41
N PHE A 29 -8.51 5.60 -0.77
CA PHE A 29 -8.45 5.83 0.68
C PHE A 29 -8.02 7.26 0.96
N MET A 30 -8.85 8.01 1.68
CA MET A 30 -8.48 9.31 2.22
C MET A 30 -7.87 9.12 3.60
N LEU A 31 -6.66 9.63 3.81
CA LEU A 31 -5.99 9.64 5.10
C LEU A 31 -5.95 11.07 5.62
N ILE A 32 -6.58 11.30 6.78
CA ILE A 32 -6.63 12.61 7.43
C ILE A 32 -5.61 12.61 8.56
N TYR A 33 -4.66 13.55 8.53
CA TYR A 33 -3.50 13.53 9.41
C TYR A 33 -3.11 14.92 9.90
N LYS A 34 -2.40 14.97 11.04
CA LYS A 34 -1.76 16.21 11.50
C LYS A 34 -0.39 16.33 10.86
N ASP A 35 -0.23 17.30 9.97
CA ASP A 35 1.11 17.61 9.47
C ASP A 35 1.96 18.17 10.61
N ASN A 36 3.00 17.42 10.97
CA ASN A 36 3.85 17.79 12.08
C ASN A 36 4.79 18.97 11.79
N ALA A 37 4.89 19.42 10.54
CA ALA A 37 5.59 20.64 10.15
C ALA A 37 4.68 21.87 10.29
N SER A 38 3.52 21.89 9.61
CA SER A 38 2.60 23.05 9.65
C SER A 38 1.64 23.08 10.84
N LYS A 39 1.52 21.97 11.59
CA LYS A 39 0.52 21.74 12.66
C LYS A 39 -0.94 21.71 12.19
N ASN A 40 -1.18 21.91 10.89
CA ASN A 40 -2.50 21.84 10.29
C ASN A 40 -2.94 20.40 10.02
N ILE A 41 -4.25 20.19 9.99
CA ILE A 41 -4.84 18.95 9.53
C ILE A 41 -4.85 18.98 7.99
N LYS A 42 -4.34 17.92 7.38
CA LYS A 42 -4.29 17.74 5.93
C LYS A 42 -4.90 16.37 5.57
N SER A 43 -5.18 16.18 4.30
CA SER A 43 -5.62 14.91 3.75
C SER A 43 -4.86 14.55 2.49
N VAL A 44 -4.60 13.27 2.29
CA VAL A 44 -4.13 12.68 1.03
C VAL A 44 -5.08 11.58 0.59
N VAL A 45 -5.20 11.34 -0.72
CA VAL A 45 -6.09 10.31 -1.28
C VAL A 45 -5.27 9.34 -2.11
N VAL A 46 -5.23 8.07 -1.71
CA VAL A 46 -4.47 7.01 -2.38
C VAL A 46 -5.39 6.06 -3.13
N ALA A 47 -5.17 5.91 -4.43
CA ALA A 47 -5.92 5.02 -5.32
C ALA A 47 -5.25 3.64 -5.47
N PHE A 48 -5.98 2.57 -5.16
CA PHE A 48 -5.50 1.19 -5.28
C PHE A 48 -6.07 0.51 -6.53
N LYS A 49 -5.31 0.56 -7.63
CA LYS A 49 -5.68 -0.07 -8.90
C LYS A 49 -5.21 -1.53 -8.96
N PRO A 50 -5.92 -2.41 -9.68
CA PRO A 50 -5.48 -3.79 -9.94
C PRO A 50 -4.01 -3.90 -10.39
N THR A 51 -3.55 -2.92 -11.18
CA THR A 51 -2.19 -2.87 -11.74
C THR A 51 -1.11 -2.56 -10.69
N ASN A 52 -1.45 -1.97 -9.54
CA ASN A 52 -0.45 -1.69 -8.51
C ASN A 52 0.07 -2.97 -7.83
N PHE A 53 -0.74 -4.04 -7.76
CA PHE A 53 -0.40 -5.26 -7.02
C PHE A 53 0.94 -5.88 -7.44
N LYS A 54 1.28 -5.86 -8.74
CA LYS A 54 2.56 -6.38 -9.25
C LYS A 54 3.75 -5.72 -8.52
N HIS A 55 3.72 -4.41 -8.34
CA HIS A 55 4.83 -3.65 -7.71
C HIS A 55 4.99 -3.97 -6.21
N LEU A 56 3.88 -4.32 -5.54
CA LEU A 56 3.85 -4.65 -4.12
C LEU A 56 4.38 -6.06 -3.82
N THR A 57 4.35 -6.96 -4.80
CA THR A 57 4.93 -8.31 -4.64
C THR A 57 6.44 -8.34 -4.89
N GLY A 58 6.97 -7.46 -5.74
CA GLY A 58 8.39 -7.42 -6.08
C GLY A 58 8.85 -8.54 -7.03
N VAL A 59 7.92 -9.25 -7.67
CA VAL A 59 8.25 -10.26 -8.67
C VAL A 59 8.79 -9.62 -9.95
N VAL A 60 9.75 -10.30 -10.59
CA VAL A 60 10.17 -10.00 -11.95
C VAL A 60 9.39 -10.93 -12.90
N THR A 61 8.61 -10.35 -13.82
CA THR A 61 7.78 -11.11 -14.77
C THR A 61 7.48 -10.29 -16.02
N GLU A 62 7.46 -10.97 -17.16
CA GLU A 62 7.05 -10.43 -18.47
C GLU A 62 5.54 -10.20 -18.57
N LEU A 63 4.76 -10.71 -17.62
CA LEU A 63 3.32 -10.45 -17.58
C LEU A 63 3.06 -8.96 -17.32
N SER A 64 2.16 -8.37 -18.10
CA SER A 64 1.63 -7.04 -17.78
C SER A 64 0.98 -7.06 -16.38
N ALA A 65 0.99 -5.91 -15.69
CA ALA A 65 0.49 -5.85 -14.31
C ALA A 65 -0.98 -6.30 -14.17
N ALA A 66 -1.83 -5.91 -15.11
CA ALA A 66 -3.23 -6.32 -15.17
C ALA A 66 -3.36 -7.85 -15.37
N ARG A 67 -2.59 -8.43 -16.30
CA ARG A 67 -2.61 -9.88 -16.55
C ARG A 67 -2.06 -10.66 -15.37
N PHE A 68 -0.98 -10.16 -14.75
CA PHE A 68 -0.38 -10.75 -13.55
C PHE A 68 -1.40 -10.86 -12.42
N PHE A 69 -2.08 -9.76 -12.09
CA PHE A 69 -3.07 -9.76 -11.02
C PHE A 69 -4.24 -10.72 -11.31
N ARG A 70 -4.80 -10.69 -12.53
CA ARG A 70 -5.87 -11.62 -12.93
C ARG A 70 -5.47 -13.09 -12.78
N ILE A 71 -4.29 -13.46 -13.29
CA ILE A 71 -3.78 -14.83 -13.20
C ILE A 71 -3.53 -15.24 -11.73
N CYS A 72 -3.13 -14.30 -10.86
CA CYS A 72 -3.00 -14.57 -9.43
C CYS A 72 -4.34 -14.85 -8.76
N LEU A 73 -5.39 -14.09 -9.11
CA LEU A 73 -6.75 -14.33 -8.61
C LEU A 73 -7.30 -15.68 -9.06
N ASP A 74 -7.04 -16.07 -10.31
CA ASP A 74 -7.41 -17.39 -10.85
C ASP A 74 -6.56 -18.54 -10.26
N LYS A 75 -5.53 -18.25 -9.45
CA LYS A 75 -4.54 -19.21 -8.95
C LYS A 75 -3.78 -19.96 -10.06
N ARG A 76 -3.55 -19.32 -11.21
CA ARG A 76 -2.91 -19.93 -12.40
C ARG A 76 -1.48 -19.47 -12.67
N LEU A 77 -0.86 -18.71 -11.77
CA LEU A 77 0.53 -18.28 -11.94
C LEU A 77 1.48 -19.49 -11.87
N SER A 78 2.27 -19.70 -12.91
CA SER A 78 3.32 -20.72 -12.91
C SER A 78 4.62 -20.18 -12.31
N THR A 79 5.40 -21.02 -11.63
CA THR A 79 6.73 -20.67 -11.10
C THR A 79 7.75 -20.35 -12.20
N LYS A 80 7.46 -20.73 -13.45
CA LYS A 80 8.23 -20.34 -14.65
C LYS A 80 7.93 -18.92 -15.13
N GLN A 81 6.78 -18.35 -14.74
CA GLN A 81 6.32 -17.03 -15.22
C GLN A 81 6.83 -15.87 -14.38
N PHE A 82 7.55 -16.14 -13.30
CA PHE A 82 8.17 -15.09 -12.49
C PHE A 82 9.50 -15.54 -11.88
N ASN A 83 10.33 -14.56 -11.56
CA ASN A 83 11.61 -14.72 -10.93
C ASN A 83 11.72 -13.83 -9.70
N PHE A 84 12.65 -14.19 -8.82
CA PHE A 84 13.08 -13.35 -7.73
C PHE A 84 14.05 -12.30 -8.26
N ASP A 85 13.98 -11.10 -7.70
CA ASP A 85 14.98 -10.09 -8.00
C ASP A 85 16.32 -10.47 -7.37
N LYS A 86 17.42 -10.03 -8.00
CA LYS A 86 18.78 -10.30 -7.51
C LYS A 86 19.09 -9.67 -6.15
N TYR A 87 18.28 -8.72 -5.72
CA TYR A 87 18.47 -7.94 -4.48
C TYR A 87 17.66 -8.47 -3.29
N GLY A 88 16.86 -9.53 -3.47
CA GLY A 88 16.08 -10.15 -2.40
C GLY A 88 14.92 -9.31 -1.88
N ASN A 89 14.49 -8.27 -2.61
CA ASN A 89 13.37 -7.43 -2.19
C ASN A 89 12.06 -8.20 -2.15
N ILE A 90 11.90 -9.20 -3.03
CA ILE A 90 10.71 -10.05 -3.00
C ILE A 90 10.55 -10.75 -1.65
N GLN A 91 11.64 -11.24 -1.06
CA GLN A 91 11.59 -11.99 0.20
C GLN A 91 11.04 -11.10 1.33
N ARG A 92 11.53 -9.86 1.41
CA ARG A 92 11.06 -8.86 2.38
C ARG A 92 9.61 -8.43 2.11
N LYS A 93 9.22 -8.26 0.85
CA LYS A 93 7.84 -7.92 0.47
C LYS A 93 6.86 -9.01 0.84
N LEU A 94 7.19 -10.28 0.59
CA LEU A 94 6.33 -11.42 0.89
C LEU A 94 6.09 -11.60 2.40
N ASP A 95 7.04 -11.24 3.26
CA ASP A 95 6.88 -11.27 4.72
C ASP A 95 5.69 -10.43 5.21
N VAL A 96 5.41 -9.32 4.53
CA VAL A 96 4.41 -8.32 4.97
C VAL A 96 3.24 -8.15 4.00
N LEU A 97 3.27 -8.85 2.85
CA LEU A 97 2.26 -8.73 1.80
C LEU A 97 0.83 -8.99 2.31
N LEU A 98 0.67 -9.96 3.20
CA LEU A 98 -0.64 -10.34 3.76
C LEU A 98 -1.14 -9.40 4.86
N LEU A 99 -0.26 -8.55 5.39
CA LEU A 99 -0.53 -7.57 6.45
C LEU A 99 -0.83 -6.18 5.87
N MET A 100 -0.34 -5.89 4.66
CA MET A 100 -0.42 -4.59 4.01
C MET A 100 -1.82 -3.95 4.01
N PRO A 101 -2.94 -4.67 3.77
CA PRO A 101 -4.28 -4.06 3.88
C PRO A 101 -4.57 -3.43 5.24
N ASN A 102 -4.05 -3.99 6.34
CA ASN A 102 -4.36 -3.51 7.69
C ASN A 102 -3.92 -2.06 7.93
N VAL A 103 -2.91 -1.57 7.19
CA VAL A 103 -2.44 -0.17 7.28
C VAL A 103 -3.55 0.84 6.95
N PHE A 104 -4.49 0.46 6.07
CA PHE A 104 -5.57 1.34 5.61
C PHE A 104 -6.90 1.10 6.33
N TYR A 105 -6.91 0.20 7.32
CA TYR A 105 -8.09 -0.17 8.12
C TYR A 105 -7.81 -0.07 9.63
N GLY A 106 -6.74 0.61 10.02
CA GLY A 106 -6.31 0.68 11.40
C GLY A 106 -5.41 1.88 11.65
N ARG A 107 -4.80 1.88 12.84
CA ARG A 107 -3.81 2.90 13.23
C ARG A 107 -2.61 2.85 12.30
N CYS A 108 -2.31 3.99 11.70
CA CYS A 108 -1.14 4.16 10.86
C CYS A 108 -0.56 5.57 11.01
N TRP A 109 0.69 5.70 10.57
CA TRP A 109 1.39 6.97 10.44
C TRP A 109 1.70 7.22 8.97
N LEU A 110 1.94 8.48 8.60
CA LEU A 110 2.43 8.84 7.28
C LEU A 110 3.54 9.88 7.36
N GLY A 111 4.36 9.99 6.33
CA GLY A 111 5.44 10.98 6.30
C GLY A 111 6.12 11.08 4.94
N GLU A 112 6.70 12.25 4.68
CA GLU A 112 7.47 12.51 3.46
C GLU A 112 8.71 11.61 3.40
N SER A 113 8.96 11.03 2.24
CA SER A 113 10.10 10.14 2.00
C SER A 113 11.44 10.84 2.24
N ILE A 114 12.41 10.09 2.77
CA ILE A 114 13.82 10.54 2.82
C ILE A 114 14.55 10.39 1.47
N ASN A 115 13.87 9.87 0.43
CA ASN A 115 14.39 9.68 -0.93
C ASN A 115 15.72 8.93 -0.99
N ASN A 116 15.90 7.95 -0.10
CA ASN A 116 17.12 7.13 -0.04
C ASN A 116 17.08 5.89 -0.97
N ASP A 117 15.96 5.69 -1.68
CA ASP A 117 15.77 4.54 -2.56
C ASP A 117 16.35 4.80 -3.95
N ILE A 118 17.37 4.03 -4.32
CA ILE A 118 18.05 4.14 -5.62
C ILE A 118 17.13 3.77 -6.81
N TYR A 119 16.13 2.91 -6.58
CA TYR A 119 15.36 2.29 -7.67
C TYR A 119 13.86 2.63 -7.68
N ILE A 120 13.27 3.01 -6.54
CA ILE A 120 11.83 3.33 -6.46
C ILE A 120 11.66 4.58 -5.61
N ASN A 121 11.47 5.72 -6.27
CA ASN A 121 11.28 6.98 -5.59
C ASN A 121 9.80 7.15 -5.16
N ALA A 122 9.45 6.76 -3.94
CA ALA A 122 8.16 7.10 -3.35
C ALA A 122 8.25 8.52 -2.77
N ASP A 123 7.19 9.32 -2.92
CA ASP A 123 7.15 10.69 -2.41
C ASP A 123 6.84 10.73 -0.91
N TYR A 124 6.02 9.78 -0.46
CA TYR A 124 5.72 9.58 0.96
C TYR A 124 5.42 8.11 1.27
N TYR A 125 5.42 7.79 2.56
CA TYR A 125 5.10 6.46 3.06
C TYR A 125 3.94 6.50 4.04
N VAL A 126 3.17 5.41 4.05
CA VAL A 126 2.17 5.11 5.09
C VAL A 126 2.59 3.80 5.75
N GLY A 127 2.69 3.77 7.07
CA GLY A 127 3.15 2.59 7.80
C GLY A 127 2.28 2.24 8.99
N ASP A 128 2.37 0.97 9.42
CA ASP A 128 1.65 0.49 10.60
C ASP A 128 2.27 1.01 11.90
N THR A 129 1.48 1.04 12.97
CA THR A 129 1.98 1.43 14.30
C THR A 129 2.80 0.34 14.99
N HIS A 130 2.89 -0.86 14.42
CA HIS A 130 3.76 -1.91 14.90
C HIS A 130 5.19 -1.80 14.36
N CYS A 131 5.46 -0.81 13.49
CA CYS A 131 6.76 -0.56 12.90
C CYS A 131 7.30 -1.77 12.10
N VAL A 132 6.40 -2.53 11.47
CA VAL A 132 6.74 -3.75 10.72
C VAL A 132 6.75 -3.49 9.22
N LEU A 133 5.85 -2.62 8.73
CA LEU A 133 5.70 -2.40 7.30
C LEU A 133 5.35 -0.97 6.92
N SER A 134 5.81 -0.57 5.74
CA SER A 134 5.52 0.72 5.12
C SER A 134 5.19 0.57 3.64
N VAL A 135 4.15 1.28 3.19
CA VAL A 135 3.69 1.34 1.81
C VAL A 135 4.13 2.67 1.23
N GLY A 136 4.97 2.61 0.20
CA GLY A 136 5.46 3.79 -0.50
C GLY A 136 4.48 4.23 -1.57
N ILE A 137 4.13 5.51 -1.53
CA ILE A 137 3.16 6.14 -2.40
C ILE A 137 3.86 7.13 -3.31
N ARG A 138 3.43 7.18 -4.58
CA ARG A 138 3.88 8.17 -5.55
C ARG A 138 2.73 9.08 -5.94
N ILE A 139 2.99 10.37 -5.92
CA ILE A 139 2.10 11.41 -6.40
C ILE A 139 2.21 11.43 -7.93
N THR A 140 1.06 11.37 -8.60
CA THR A 140 0.99 11.45 -10.06
C THR A 140 -0.12 12.40 -10.47
N GLU A 141 -0.13 12.86 -11.72
CA GLU A 141 -1.23 13.67 -12.26
C GLU A 141 -2.59 12.98 -12.14
N ALA A 142 -2.61 11.64 -12.16
CA ALA A 142 -3.81 10.82 -12.02
C ALA A 142 -4.15 10.47 -10.56
N GLY A 143 -3.50 11.11 -9.58
CA GLY A 143 -3.65 10.87 -8.15
C GLY A 143 -2.56 9.97 -7.56
N ASP A 144 -2.58 9.87 -6.23
CA ASP A 144 -1.54 9.15 -5.49
C ASP A 144 -1.74 7.64 -5.62
N VAL A 145 -0.66 6.90 -5.90
CA VAL A 145 -0.71 5.45 -6.13
C VAL A 145 0.38 4.69 -5.37
N PRO A 146 0.09 3.48 -4.88
CA PRO A 146 1.10 2.67 -4.21
C PRO A 146 2.08 2.09 -5.23
N VAL A 147 3.38 2.29 -4.96
CA VAL A 147 4.48 1.89 -5.85
C VAL A 147 5.44 0.89 -5.22
N THR A 148 5.46 0.77 -3.88
CA THR A 148 6.28 -0.22 -3.20
C THR A 148 5.73 -0.61 -1.84
N LEU A 149 6.18 -1.76 -1.36
CA LEU A 149 5.92 -2.30 -0.04
C LEU A 149 7.27 -2.62 0.60
N LYS A 150 7.48 -2.18 1.84
CA LYS A 150 8.71 -2.41 2.60
C LYS A 150 8.39 -3.09 3.92
N LYS A 151 9.22 -4.06 4.29
CA LYS A 151 9.27 -4.61 5.65
C LYS A 151 10.24 -3.77 6.47
N GLN A 152 9.85 -2.54 6.76
CA GLN A 152 10.61 -1.55 7.50
C GLN A 152 9.65 -0.66 8.26
N SER A 153 10.09 -0.19 9.42
CA SER A 153 9.39 0.84 10.16
C SER A 153 9.23 2.09 9.31
N ILE A 154 8.14 2.81 9.49
CA ILE A 154 7.95 4.10 8.83
C ILE A 154 9.05 5.11 9.23
N SER A 155 9.50 5.10 10.49
CA SER A 155 10.60 5.94 10.97
C SER A 155 11.90 5.81 10.17
N GLU A 156 12.12 4.66 9.53
CA GLU A 156 13.32 4.39 8.73
C GLU A 156 13.25 4.97 7.32
N VAL A 157 12.06 5.34 6.85
CA VAL A 157 11.81 5.71 5.44
C VAL A 157 11.21 7.11 5.27
N VAL A 158 10.88 7.81 6.35
CA VAL A 158 10.32 9.16 6.32
C VAL A 158 11.15 10.17 7.09
N LYS A 159 11.12 11.44 6.66
CA LYS A 159 11.79 12.56 7.35
C LYS A 159 11.18 12.81 8.73
N LYS A 160 9.85 12.71 8.81
CA LYS A 160 9.08 12.93 10.03
C LYS A 160 7.74 12.23 9.94
N GLU A 161 7.40 11.51 11.00
CA GLU A 161 6.13 10.81 11.11
C GLU A 161 5.02 11.79 11.47
N SER A 162 3.86 11.61 10.86
CA SER A 162 2.64 12.35 11.11
C SER A 162 1.52 11.36 11.42
N LYS A 163 0.86 11.57 12.56
CA LYS A 163 -0.21 10.68 13.01
C LYS A 163 -1.45 10.85 12.11
N VAL A 164 -1.99 9.74 11.64
CA VAL A 164 -3.28 9.68 10.96
C VAL A 164 -4.38 9.57 12.00
N PHE A 165 -5.39 10.44 11.91
CA PHE A 165 -6.53 10.47 12.82
C PHE A 165 -7.73 9.69 12.29
N ALA A 166 -7.93 9.70 10.98
CA ALA A 166 -9.01 8.97 10.34
C ALA A 166 -8.61 8.49 8.95
N ILE A 167 -9.20 7.38 8.54
CA ILE A 167 -9.11 6.84 7.20
C ILE A 167 -10.54 6.58 6.74
N ALA A 168 -10.84 7.01 5.52
CA ALA A 168 -12.08 6.67 4.86
C ALA A 168 -11.81 6.07 3.48
N SER A 169 -12.71 5.24 2.99
CA SER A 169 -12.60 4.62 1.68
C SER A 169 -13.86 4.83 0.85
N LYS A 170 -13.69 4.90 -0.47
CA LYS A 170 -14.80 4.81 -1.43
C LYS A 170 -14.35 4.07 -2.70
N PRO A 171 -15.27 3.55 -3.53
CA PRO A 171 -14.91 2.98 -4.82
C PRO A 171 -14.20 3.99 -5.74
N LEU A 172 -13.31 3.49 -6.61
CA LEU A 172 -12.59 4.34 -7.58
C LEU A 172 -13.51 4.91 -8.67
N ASP A 173 -14.46 4.11 -9.13
CA ASP A 173 -15.27 4.43 -10.32
C ASP A 173 -16.62 5.10 -9.96
N SER A 174 -16.74 5.62 -8.74
CA SER A 174 -18.03 6.09 -8.21
C SER A 174 -17.85 7.46 -7.55
N ASN A 175 -17.98 8.51 -8.37
CA ASN A 175 -17.86 9.90 -7.91
C ASN A 175 -18.93 10.26 -6.88
N ASP A 176 -20.13 9.70 -7.03
CA ASP A 176 -21.28 9.93 -6.14
C ASP A 176 -21.22 9.10 -4.85
N ALA A 177 -20.25 8.19 -4.71
CA ALA A 177 -20.12 7.38 -3.52
C ALA A 177 -19.62 8.21 -2.34
N THR A 178 -20.29 8.05 -1.21
CA THR A 178 -19.91 8.65 0.07
C THR A 178 -18.68 7.96 0.64
N TRP A 179 -17.83 8.73 1.32
CA TRP A 179 -16.69 8.20 2.07
C TRP A 179 -17.17 7.36 3.27
N GLU A 180 -16.72 6.11 3.34
CA GLU A 180 -16.98 5.21 4.47
C GLU A 180 -15.76 5.15 5.38
N LEU A 181 -15.92 5.40 6.68
CA LEU A 181 -14.82 5.32 7.64
C LEU A 181 -14.32 3.88 7.77
N THR A 182 -13.02 3.68 7.55
CA THR A 182 -12.31 2.43 7.84
C THR A 182 -11.56 2.49 9.16
N TYR A 183 -11.22 3.70 9.62
CA TYR A 183 -10.55 3.95 10.88
C TYR A 183 -10.85 5.38 11.37
N CYS A 184 -11.03 5.56 12.68
CA CYS A 184 -11.12 6.87 13.32
C CYS A 184 -10.61 6.79 14.77
N GLU A 185 -9.80 7.76 15.19
CA GLU A 185 -9.48 7.96 16.60
C GLU A 185 -10.72 8.41 17.37
N LYS A 186 -10.81 8.00 18.65
CA LYS A 186 -12.00 8.20 19.49
C LYS A 186 -12.43 9.67 19.62
N ASP A 187 -11.48 10.60 19.61
CA ASP A 187 -11.72 12.02 19.88
C ASP A 187 -11.56 12.90 18.62
N PHE A 188 -11.55 12.29 17.44
CA PHE A 188 -11.47 13.01 16.17
C PHE A 188 -12.81 13.02 15.45
N ASN A 189 -13.28 14.19 15.00
CA ASN A 189 -14.47 14.29 14.16
C ASN A 189 -14.06 14.37 12.68
N PRO A 190 -14.22 13.29 11.89
CA PRO A 190 -13.84 13.29 10.48
C PRO A 190 -14.87 13.97 9.57
N ALA A 191 -16.09 14.26 10.04
CA ALA A 191 -17.19 14.70 9.17
C ALA A 191 -16.88 15.97 8.38
N SER A 192 -16.13 16.92 8.96
CA SER A 192 -15.72 18.16 8.27
C SER A 192 -14.75 17.95 7.11
N TYR A 193 -14.14 16.77 7.00
CA TYR A 193 -13.14 16.44 5.98
C TYR A 193 -13.67 15.48 4.91
N LEU A 194 -14.81 14.84 5.15
CA LEU A 194 -15.41 13.84 4.25
C LEU A 194 -16.45 14.43 3.28
N GLN A 195 -16.67 15.75 3.28
CA GLN A 195 -17.66 16.43 2.43
C GLN A 195 -17.13 16.78 1.02
N GLY A 196 -15.97 16.25 0.64
CA GLY A 196 -15.30 16.48 -0.65
C GLY A 196 -15.38 15.32 -1.63
#